data_AF-A0A4D7JU43-F1
#
_entry.id   AF-A0A4D7JU43-F1
#
_cell.length_a   1.000
_cell.length_b   1.000
_cell.length_c   1.000
_cell.angle_alpha   90.00
_cell.angle_beta   90.00
_cell.angle_gamma   90.00
#
_symmetry.space_group_name_H-M   'P 1'
#
loop_
_entity.id
_entity.type
_entity.pdbx_description
1 polymer ?
#
loop_
_entity_poly.entity_id
_entity_poly.type
_entity_poly.pdbx_seq_one_letter_code
_entity_poly.pdbx_strand_id
1 'polypeptide(L)'
;MTSIKKHFFRKPLKFNLTSLLTGLIIWLLSAYIFYALFQLFREALRLFTGYFGDKTLIILSPTENYIYNVFYASIASALGYSFALKFILQTSLYKFNRKARFQIKRTLNIEGFNTWSYLFWIGKMGSLLGVWYLTIAFQYNLNLLEEFPTLLVLLPIVLFYSSWPNFSRVISKNKGWWFISISMIFLITSFTYGTKNFLDYKKNNDKILSQSIPHVYNLQVPKSQSQRRITRKWSVIDMYVVKDTAVASDPAIFFKDINNKIYINQIKNEIADLGFTPPDQPIINLRIDTRIPVGFVKSIIKEIRKAGIYDIQLSTAAENSKYPPDYPDFRYFGIRKVLPRYFPEIEAFLDSAEQIDLSGKRIRINDSYKYRNNLIKQFNRIEIAVSKDSITLNGKKTDKKKLEEIVYKFIKKYSPGYVIIFNSDNNISYRRYINTLDILHSQVDRLRNERSLVQNGRTYESWNMSNEFELIKRQYPIRILEWTEEEQRINDLAE
;
A
#
# COMPACT_ATOMS: atom_id res chain seq x y z
N MET A 1 -31.12 74.65 13.24
CA MET A 1 -30.70 73.26 13.55
C MET A 1 -29.53 72.88 12.66
N THR A 2 -28.30 72.97 13.17
CA THR A 2 -27.08 72.55 12.46
C THR A 2 -27.05 71.02 12.35
N SER A 3 -27.11 70.52 11.11
CA SER A 3 -26.92 69.10 10.77
C SER A 3 -25.58 68.62 11.34
N ILE A 4 -25.63 67.84 12.42
CA ILE A 4 -24.48 67.14 12.98
C ILE A 4 -24.10 66.08 11.94
N LYS A 5 -23.06 66.35 11.15
CA LYS A 5 -22.49 65.37 10.21
C LYS A 5 -22.19 64.08 10.99
N LYS A 6 -22.78 62.97 10.53
CA LYS A 6 -22.82 61.61 11.12
C LYS A 6 -21.45 60.99 11.48
N HIS A 7 -20.33 61.72 11.37
CA HIS A 7 -18.95 61.24 11.49
C HIS A 7 -18.06 62.08 12.43
N PHE A 8 -18.60 63.06 13.16
CA PHE A 8 -17.81 64.00 13.98
C PHE A 8 -16.93 63.33 15.06
N PHE A 9 -17.30 62.15 15.56
CA PHE A 9 -16.56 61.45 16.64
C PHE A 9 -15.52 60.42 16.17
N ARG A 10 -15.30 60.24 14.86
CA ARG A 10 -14.32 59.25 14.34
C ARG A 10 -13.14 59.98 13.68
N LYS A 11 -12.13 60.35 14.47
CA LYS A 11 -10.83 60.79 13.90
C LYS A 11 -10.31 59.67 12.99
N PRO A 12 -10.02 59.95 11.70
CA PRO A 12 -9.54 58.92 10.79
C PRO A 12 -8.14 58.45 11.22
N LEU A 13 -7.90 57.13 11.15
CA LEU A 13 -6.54 56.60 11.28
C LEU A 13 -5.67 57.17 10.17
N LYS A 14 -4.56 57.79 10.55
CA LYS A 14 -3.48 58.16 9.64
C LYS A 14 -2.35 57.16 9.86
N PHE A 15 -2.17 56.27 8.90
CA PHE A 15 -1.02 55.35 8.88
C PHE A 15 0.21 56.09 8.37
N ASN A 16 1.37 55.84 8.96
CA ASN A 16 2.63 56.34 8.43
C ASN A 16 3.03 55.48 7.23
N LEU A 17 3.45 56.10 6.12
CA LEU A 17 3.88 55.38 4.93
C LEU A 17 5.00 54.40 5.26
N THR A 18 5.96 54.79 6.11
CA THR A 18 7.04 53.89 6.54
C THR A 18 6.51 52.66 7.27
N SER A 19 5.55 52.82 8.19
CA SER A 19 4.94 51.68 8.89
C SER A 19 4.16 50.75 7.96
N LEU A 20 3.53 51.28 6.90
CA LEU A 20 2.84 50.47 5.90
C LEU A 20 3.83 49.68 5.05
N LEU A 21 4.92 50.32 4.61
CA LEU A 21 5.97 49.67 3.83
C LEU A 21 6.68 48.59 4.65
N THR A 22 7.06 48.88 5.89
CA THR A 22 7.65 47.88 6.80
C THR A 22 6.67 46.74 7.08
N GLY A 23 5.38 47.04 7.29
CA GLY A 23 4.34 46.02 7.44
C GLY A 23 4.21 45.12 6.20
N LEU A 24 4.27 45.69 5.00
CA LEU A 24 4.26 44.93 3.75
C LEU A 24 5.48 44.02 3.63
N ILE A 25 6.69 44.50 3.96
CA ILE A 25 7.90 43.68 3.97
C ILE A 25 7.77 42.53 4.97
N ILE A 26 7.27 42.81 6.19
CA ILE A 26 6.99 41.78 7.20
C ILE A 26 6.00 40.75 6.66
N TRP A 27 4.93 41.18 6.00
CA TRP A 27 3.96 40.27 5.38
C TRP A 27 4.67 39.32 4.40
N LEU A 28 5.37 39.86 3.42
CA LEU A 28 6.00 39.08 2.36
C LEU A 28 7.02 38.07 2.90
N LEU A 29 7.89 38.51 3.81
CA LEU A 29 8.95 37.68 4.38
C LEU A 29 8.39 36.58 5.29
N SER A 30 7.47 36.93 6.19
CA SER A 30 6.86 35.93 7.08
C SER A 30 6.03 34.91 6.30
N ALA A 31 5.25 35.36 5.30
CA ALA A 31 4.52 34.47 4.41
C ALA A 31 5.47 33.51 3.67
N TYR A 32 6.62 34.00 3.19
CA TYR A 32 7.61 33.14 2.53
C TYR A 32 8.20 32.09 3.48
N ILE A 33 8.54 32.47 4.73
CA ILE A 33 9.06 31.55 5.75
C ILE A 33 8.03 30.47 6.10
N PHE A 34 6.77 30.85 6.36
CA PHE A 34 5.71 29.88 6.65
C PHE A 34 5.41 28.97 5.47
N TYR A 35 5.44 29.50 4.24
CA TYR A 35 5.25 28.71 3.04
C TYR A 35 6.36 27.65 2.88
N ALA A 36 7.62 28.04 3.08
CA ALA A 36 8.75 27.11 3.11
C ALA A 36 8.55 26.01 4.16
N LEU A 37 8.17 26.39 5.38
CA LEU A 37 7.93 25.46 6.47
C LEU A 37 6.82 24.46 6.16
N PHE A 38 5.69 24.93 5.61
CA PHE A 38 4.58 24.06 5.23
C PHE A 38 4.94 23.08 4.11
N GLN A 39 5.71 23.52 3.11
CA GLN A 39 6.23 22.61 2.09
C GLN A 39 7.14 21.55 2.69
N LEU A 40 8.09 21.94 3.56
CA LEU A 40 8.97 20.98 4.22
C LEU A 40 8.19 19.95 5.04
N PHE A 41 7.17 20.38 5.77
CA PHE A 41 6.32 19.47 6.56
C PHE A 41 5.52 18.51 5.69
N ARG A 42 4.93 19.01 4.60
CA ARG A 42 4.22 18.18 3.61
C ARG A 42 5.14 17.11 3.01
N GLU A 43 6.33 17.53 2.55
CA GLU A 43 7.30 16.61 1.97
C GLU A 43 7.79 15.59 3.01
N ALA A 44 8.02 16.00 4.26
CA ALA A 44 8.37 15.07 5.34
C ALA A 44 7.28 13.99 5.54
N LEU A 45 6.00 14.37 5.60
CA LEU A 45 4.88 13.42 5.69
C LEU A 45 4.82 12.49 4.46
N ARG A 46 5.04 13.02 3.26
CA ARG A 46 5.08 12.22 2.02
C ARG A 46 6.24 11.22 2.03
N LEU A 47 7.40 11.63 2.50
CA LEU A 47 8.55 10.74 2.65
C LEU A 47 8.28 9.65 3.68
N PHE A 48 7.62 9.99 4.79
CA PHE A 48 7.22 9.01 5.79
C PHE A 48 6.26 7.94 5.22
N THR A 49 5.38 8.27 4.26
CA THR A 49 4.56 7.23 3.61
C THR A 49 5.39 6.28 2.77
N GLY A 50 6.46 6.76 2.13
CA GLY A 50 7.44 5.88 1.49
C GLY A 50 8.19 4.98 2.49
N TYR A 51 8.68 5.53 3.60
CA TYR A 51 9.47 4.76 4.56
C TYR A 51 8.65 3.77 5.40
N PHE A 52 7.48 4.17 5.87
CA PHE A 52 6.64 3.34 6.76
C PHE A 52 5.52 2.61 6.01
N GLY A 53 5.07 3.12 4.86
CA GLY A 53 4.05 2.50 4.02
C GLY A 53 4.62 1.51 3.01
N ASP A 54 5.63 0.73 3.37
CA ASP A 54 6.19 -0.33 2.51
C ASP A 54 6.63 0.16 1.11
N LYS A 55 7.26 1.34 1.05
CA LYS A 55 7.74 2.00 -0.19
C LYS A 55 6.63 2.45 -1.15
N THR A 56 5.36 2.48 -0.74
CA THR A 56 4.32 3.19 -1.50
C THR A 56 4.39 4.67 -1.21
N LEU A 57 5.19 5.37 -2.01
CA LEU A 57 5.30 6.81 -1.97
C LEU A 57 4.03 7.43 -2.56
N ILE A 58 3.46 8.44 -1.89
CA ILE A 58 2.42 9.27 -2.52
C ILE A 58 3.10 10.09 -3.62
N ILE A 59 2.73 9.85 -4.86
CA ILE A 59 3.23 10.61 -6.01
C ILE A 59 2.16 11.65 -6.36
N LEU A 60 2.50 12.92 -6.19
CA LEU A 60 1.63 14.02 -6.61
C LEU A 60 1.90 14.34 -8.08
N SER A 61 0.85 14.43 -8.87
CA SER A 61 0.91 14.99 -10.21
C SER A 61 1.36 16.46 -10.17
N PRO A 62 1.89 17.02 -11.27
CA PRO A 62 2.29 18.43 -11.31
C PRO A 62 1.15 19.40 -10.95
N THR A 63 -0.07 19.06 -11.36
CA THR A 63 -1.28 19.84 -11.07
C THR A 63 -1.67 19.77 -9.60
N GLU A 64 -1.68 18.57 -9.00
CA GLU A 64 -1.93 18.39 -7.57
C GLU A 64 -0.90 19.14 -6.73
N ASN A 65 0.39 18.98 -7.07
CA ASN A 65 1.47 19.65 -6.36
C ASN A 65 1.30 21.18 -6.40
N TYR A 66 0.94 21.73 -7.57
CA TYR A 66 0.66 23.16 -7.70
C TYR A 66 -0.54 23.61 -6.86
N ILE A 67 -1.65 22.90 -6.89
CA ILE A 67 -2.85 23.24 -6.11
C ILE A 67 -2.55 23.20 -4.61
N TYR A 68 -1.85 22.17 -4.13
CA TYR A 68 -1.42 22.09 -2.75
C TYR A 68 -0.45 23.23 -2.39
N ASN A 69 0.48 23.58 -3.28
CA ASN A 69 1.37 24.72 -3.07
C ASN A 69 0.60 26.04 -2.94
N VAL A 70 -0.37 26.29 -3.81
CA VAL A 70 -1.24 27.48 -3.72
C VAL A 70 -2.03 27.48 -2.42
N PHE A 71 -2.54 26.32 -1.98
CA PHE A 71 -3.22 26.18 -0.69
C PHE A 71 -2.31 26.59 0.49
N TYR A 72 -1.11 26.02 0.57
CA TYR A 72 -0.15 26.36 1.64
C TYR A 72 0.34 27.80 1.55
N ALA A 73 0.59 28.31 0.34
CA ALA A 73 0.98 29.70 0.11
C ALA A 73 -0.13 30.68 0.54
N SER A 74 -1.39 30.31 0.32
CA SER A 74 -2.55 31.11 0.76
C SER A 74 -2.66 31.16 2.28
N ILE A 75 -2.52 30.02 2.98
CA ILE A 75 -2.49 30.01 4.45
C ILE A 75 -1.29 30.84 4.96
N ALA A 76 -0.11 30.63 4.38
CA ALA A 76 1.09 31.36 4.77
C ALA A 76 0.96 32.87 4.53
N SER A 77 0.34 33.29 3.42
CA SER A 77 0.04 34.70 3.15
C SER A 77 -0.95 35.27 4.16
N ALA A 78 -1.99 34.52 4.55
CA ALA A 78 -2.91 34.95 5.61
C ALA A 78 -2.20 35.12 6.97
N LEU A 79 -1.25 34.23 7.31
CA LEU A 79 -0.41 34.39 8.50
C LEU A 79 0.50 35.61 8.40
N GLY A 80 1.15 35.83 7.26
CA GLY A 80 1.99 37.01 7.09
C GLY A 80 1.18 38.30 7.20
N TYR A 81 -0.05 38.30 6.69
CA TYR A 81 -0.98 39.41 6.87
C TYR A 81 -1.33 39.64 8.34
N SER A 82 -1.54 38.59 9.14
CA SER A 82 -1.74 38.68 10.60
C SER A 82 -0.58 39.42 11.28
N PHE A 83 0.66 39.03 10.98
CA PHE A 83 1.85 39.68 11.54
C PHE A 83 1.99 41.14 11.10
N ALA A 84 1.75 41.42 9.81
CA ALA A 84 1.79 42.77 9.28
C ALA A 84 0.71 43.67 9.90
N LEU A 85 -0.51 43.15 10.03
CA LEU A 85 -1.61 43.86 10.67
C LEU A 85 -1.28 44.19 12.13
N LYS A 86 -0.73 43.22 12.87
CA LYS A 86 -0.26 43.41 14.24
C LYS A 86 0.77 44.51 14.32
N PHE A 87 1.80 44.48 13.46
CA PHE A 87 2.84 45.49 13.42
C PHE A 87 2.29 46.90 13.10
N ILE A 88 1.50 47.04 12.03
CA ILE A 88 0.94 48.32 11.58
C ILE A 88 0.05 48.92 12.67
N LEU A 89 -0.85 48.11 13.23
CA LEU A 89 -1.78 48.59 14.25
C LEU A 89 -1.07 48.92 15.56
N GLN A 90 -0.11 48.11 16.02
CA GLN A 90 0.63 48.38 17.25
C GLN A 90 1.49 49.64 17.16
N THR A 91 2.19 49.85 16.04
CA THR A 91 3.00 51.05 15.80
C THR A 91 2.14 52.32 15.81
N SER A 92 0.87 52.19 15.43
CA SER A 92 -0.07 53.30 15.42
C SER A 92 -0.71 53.61 16.80
N LEU A 93 -0.65 52.69 17.78
CA LEU A 93 -1.36 52.78 19.07
C LEU A 93 -1.04 54.03 19.90
N TYR A 94 0.21 54.51 19.87
CA TYR A 94 0.66 55.65 20.67
C TYR A 94 -0.05 56.97 20.31
N LYS A 95 -0.65 57.05 19.12
CA LYS A 95 -1.24 58.28 18.59
C LYS A 95 -2.76 58.40 18.81
N PHE A 96 -3.36 57.50 19.61
CA PHE A 96 -4.82 57.35 19.68
C PHE A 96 -5.48 57.51 21.07
N ASN A 97 -6.72 58.00 21.04
CA ASN A 97 -7.63 58.08 22.18
C ASN A 97 -7.95 56.69 22.78
N ARG A 98 -8.33 56.64 24.07
CA ARG A 98 -8.62 55.40 24.83
C ARG A 98 -9.59 54.45 24.09
N LYS A 99 -10.65 54.99 23.47
CA LYS A 99 -11.64 54.20 22.70
C LYS A 99 -11.02 53.51 21.47
N ALA A 100 -10.19 54.19 20.70
CA ALA A 100 -9.56 53.60 19.52
C ALA A 100 -8.47 52.59 19.90
N ARG A 101 -7.72 52.85 20.97
CA ARG A 101 -6.78 51.87 21.55
C ARG A 101 -7.48 50.57 21.95
N PHE A 102 -8.66 50.67 22.58
CA PHE A 102 -9.47 49.50 22.92
C PHE A 102 -9.93 48.73 21.67
N GLN A 103 -10.41 49.43 20.64
CA GLN A 103 -10.82 48.80 19.38
C GLN A 103 -9.66 48.09 18.69
N ILE A 104 -8.48 48.71 18.61
CA ILE A 104 -7.28 48.10 18.04
C ILE A 104 -6.87 46.85 18.81
N LYS A 105 -6.78 46.92 20.15
CA LYS A 105 -6.45 45.77 20.99
C LYS A 105 -7.45 44.62 20.80
N ARG A 106 -8.74 44.95 20.75
CA ARG A 106 -9.80 43.96 20.48
C ARG A 106 -9.63 43.32 19.10
N THR A 107 -9.38 44.11 18.06
CA THR A 107 -9.16 43.58 16.69
C THR A 107 -7.95 42.65 16.65
N LEU A 108 -6.82 43.02 17.28
CA LEU A 108 -5.63 42.19 17.33
C LEU A 108 -5.85 40.89 18.12
N ASN A 109 -6.56 40.94 19.24
CA ASN A 109 -6.84 39.75 20.02
C ASN A 109 -7.79 38.79 19.28
N ILE A 110 -8.83 39.31 18.62
CA ILE A 110 -9.77 38.49 17.84
C ILE A 110 -9.07 37.89 16.62
N GLU A 111 -8.28 38.68 15.89
CA GLU A 111 -7.54 38.19 14.75
C GLU A 111 -6.55 37.10 15.18
N GLY A 112 -5.74 37.35 16.21
CA GLY A 112 -4.81 36.35 16.72
C GLY A 112 -5.53 35.09 17.19
N PHE A 113 -6.62 35.23 17.94
CA PHE A 113 -7.43 34.09 18.38
C PHE A 113 -7.96 33.28 17.20
N ASN A 114 -8.55 33.92 16.18
CA ASN A 114 -9.10 33.24 15.02
C ASN A 114 -8.01 32.52 14.21
N THR A 115 -6.89 33.19 13.96
CA THR A 115 -5.76 32.65 13.19
C THR A 115 -5.14 31.45 13.90
N TRP A 116 -4.81 31.56 15.20
CA TRP A 116 -4.23 30.46 15.95
C TRP A 116 -5.22 29.31 16.20
N SER A 117 -6.50 29.61 16.43
CA SER A 117 -7.53 28.58 16.58
C SER A 117 -7.72 27.80 15.28
N TYR A 118 -7.74 28.49 14.13
CA TYR A 118 -7.81 27.86 12.82
C TYR A 118 -6.61 26.95 12.58
N LEU A 119 -5.39 27.45 12.80
CA LEU A 119 -4.17 26.66 12.66
C LEU A 119 -4.14 25.45 13.59
N PHE A 120 -4.60 25.59 14.83
CA PHE A 120 -4.69 24.48 15.76
C PHE A 120 -5.63 23.39 15.26
N TRP A 121 -6.85 23.77 14.82
CA TRP A 121 -7.83 22.81 14.33
C TRP A 121 -7.40 22.14 13.03
N ILE A 122 -6.89 22.90 12.05
CA ILE A 122 -6.42 22.33 10.79
C ILE A 122 -5.12 21.55 10.97
N GLY A 123 -4.22 21.99 11.84
CA GLY A 123 -3.03 21.23 12.19
C GLY A 123 -3.41 19.89 12.82
N LYS A 124 -4.38 19.86 13.73
CA LYS A 124 -4.88 18.63 14.35
C LYS A 124 -5.55 17.70 13.33
N MET A 125 -6.46 18.22 12.52
CA MET A 125 -7.14 17.42 11.48
C MET A 125 -6.16 16.93 10.41
N GLY A 126 -5.27 17.79 9.94
CA GLY A 126 -4.23 17.46 8.96
C GLY A 126 -3.24 16.43 9.49
N SER A 127 -2.86 16.50 10.77
CA SER A 127 -1.99 15.50 11.39
C SER A 127 -2.70 14.16 11.54
N LEU A 128 -3.98 14.15 11.96
CA LEU A 128 -4.79 12.93 12.04
C LEU A 128 -4.92 12.27 10.67
N LEU A 129 -5.24 13.06 9.64
CA LEU A 129 -5.29 12.59 8.25
C LEU A 129 -3.93 12.06 7.81
N GLY A 130 -2.83 12.77 8.08
CA GLY A 130 -1.48 12.31 7.78
C GLY A 130 -1.17 10.94 8.41
N VAL A 131 -1.52 10.74 9.67
CA VAL A 131 -1.37 9.45 10.36
C VAL A 131 -2.24 8.36 9.73
N TRP A 132 -3.47 8.66 9.33
CA TRP A 132 -4.32 7.69 8.62
C TRP A 132 -3.80 7.33 7.24
N TYR A 133 -3.25 8.30 6.50
CA TYR A 133 -2.58 8.05 5.23
C TYR A 133 -1.37 7.10 5.43
N LEU A 134 -0.63 7.26 6.54
CA LEU A 134 0.51 6.38 6.89
C LEU A 134 0.09 4.97 7.32
N THR A 135 -0.95 4.86 8.16
CA THR A 135 -1.26 3.61 8.89
C THR A 135 -2.23 2.67 8.18
N ILE A 136 -3.20 3.21 7.45
CA ILE A 136 -4.28 2.44 6.80
C ILE A 136 -4.37 2.73 5.30
N ALA A 137 -3.31 3.29 4.71
CA ALA A 137 -3.22 3.65 3.30
C ALA A 137 -4.47 4.42 2.82
N PHE A 138 -4.98 5.35 3.66
CA PHE A 138 -6.23 6.06 3.43
C PHE A 138 -6.24 6.86 2.13
N GLN A 139 -5.07 7.16 1.57
CA GLN A 139 -4.86 7.77 0.25
C GLN A 139 -5.58 7.07 -0.91
N TYR A 140 -5.84 5.76 -0.83
CA TYR A 140 -6.57 5.04 -1.87
C TYR A 140 -8.10 5.15 -1.73
N ASN A 141 -8.59 5.71 -0.62
CA ASN A 141 -10.01 5.86 -0.32
C ASN A 141 -10.49 7.30 -0.42
N LEU A 142 -9.58 8.26 -0.24
CA LEU A 142 -9.90 9.68 -0.22
C LEU A 142 -8.93 10.43 -1.12
N ASN A 143 -9.45 10.95 -2.23
CA ASN A 143 -8.73 11.94 -3.03
C ASN A 143 -9.28 13.35 -2.72
N LEU A 144 -8.63 14.04 -1.78
CA LEU A 144 -9.04 15.39 -1.37
C LEU A 144 -9.14 16.38 -2.53
N LEU A 145 -8.32 16.22 -3.56
CA LEU A 145 -8.28 17.14 -4.69
C LEU A 145 -9.42 16.90 -5.66
N GLU A 146 -9.71 15.64 -5.97
CA GLU A 146 -10.80 15.26 -6.89
C GLU A 146 -12.17 15.41 -6.22
N GLU A 147 -12.29 15.00 -4.95
CA GLU A 147 -13.57 14.97 -4.24
C GLU A 147 -13.92 16.32 -3.60
N PHE A 148 -12.92 17.10 -3.15
CA PHE A 148 -13.14 18.33 -2.39
C PHE A 148 -12.30 19.55 -2.87
N PRO A 149 -12.21 19.84 -4.18
CA PRO A 149 -11.40 20.95 -4.69
C PRO A 149 -11.88 22.31 -4.17
N THR A 150 -13.20 22.49 -4.09
CA THR A 150 -13.82 23.73 -3.58
C THR A 150 -13.45 23.97 -2.12
N LEU A 151 -13.36 22.92 -1.31
CA LEU A 151 -12.96 23.05 0.10
C LEU A 151 -11.52 23.53 0.23
N LEU A 152 -10.60 22.98 -0.59
CA LEU A 152 -9.19 23.39 -0.61
C LEU A 152 -9.04 24.87 -0.98
N VAL A 153 -9.85 25.39 -1.90
CA VAL A 153 -9.80 26.82 -2.28
C VAL A 153 -10.47 27.72 -1.23
N LEU A 154 -11.63 27.31 -0.70
CA LEU A 154 -12.41 28.14 0.23
C LEU A 154 -11.77 28.27 1.60
N LEU A 155 -11.14 27.22 2.12
CA LEU A 155 -10.54 27.23 3.46
C LEU A 155 -9.56 28.40 3.70
N PRO A 156 -8.54 28.63 2.86
CA PRO A 156 -7.62 29.75 3.05
C PRO A 156 -8.27 31.11 2.76
N ILE A 157 -9.23 31.17 1.83
CA ILE A 157 -10.00 32.38 1.52
C ILE A 157 -10.81 32.81 2.75
N VAL A 158 -11.51 31.87 3.39
CA VAL A 158 -12.29 32.11 4.61
C VAL A 158 -11.38 32.54 5.76
N LEU A 159 -10.23 31.88 5.95
CA LEU A 159 -9.24 32.29 6.94
C LEU A 159 -8.86 33.75 6.75
N PHE A 160 -8.44 34.12 5.55
CA PHE A 160 -8.00 35.48 5.23
C PHE A 160 -9.11 36.51 5.44
N TYR A 161 -10.31 36.27 4.88
CA TYR A 161 -11.42 37.21 4.96
C TYR A 161 -12.10 37.28 6.33
N SER A 162 -11.89 36.30 7.21
CA SER A 162 -12.39 36.34 8.59
C SER A 162 -11.86 37.56 9.38
N SER A 163 -10.70 38.09 8.98
CA SER A 163 -10.07 39.26 9.58
C SER A 163 -10.74 40.59 9.17
N TRP A 164 -11.38 40.63 8.00
CA TRP A 164 -11.86 41.86 7.37
C TRP A 164 -12.95 42.60 8.19
N PRO A 165 -13.97 41.95 8.76
CA PRO A 165 -14.99 42.64 9.55
C PRO A 165 -14.40 43.40 10.74
N ASN A 166 -13.33 42.89 11.35
CA ASN A 166 -12.68 43.54 12.49
C ASN A 166 -11.73 44.66 12.05
N PHE A 167 -11.01 44.45 10.94
CA PHE A 167 -10.13 45.47 10.39
C PHE A 167 -10.89 46.66 9.80
N SER A 168 -12.01 46.42 9.10
CA SER A 168 -12.87 47.46 8.53
C SER A 168 -13.57 48.35 9.57
N ARG A 169 -13.60 47.94 10.85
CA ARG A 169 -14.04 48.79 11.98
C ARG A 169 -12.98 49.79 12.40
N VAL A 170 -11.71 49.45 12.20
CA VAL A 170 -10.55 50.30 12.50
C VAL A 170 -10.42 51.35 11.40
N ILE A 171 -10.44 50.95 10.13
CA ILE A 171 -10.38 51.90 9.01
C ILE A 171 -11.70 52.69 8.91
N SER A 172 -11.62 54.02 8.84
CA SER A 172 -12.82 54.87 8.72
C SER A 172 -13.10 55.38 7.31
N LYS A 173 -12.10 55.45 6.41
CA LYS A 173 -12.22 55.96 5.03
C LYS A 173 -11.72 54.95 4.01
N ASN A 174 -12.30 54.97 2.81
CA ASN A 174 -11.87 54.17 1.65
C ASN A 174 -11.78 52.66 1.91
N LYS A 175 -12.74 52.11 2.68
CA LYS A 175 -12.75 50.68 3.06
C LYS A 175 -12.68 49.74 1.85
N GLY A 176 -13.41 50.05 0.77
CA GLY A 176 -13.39 49.24 -0.45
C GLY A 176 -12.01 49.18 -1.10
N TRP A 177 -11.29 50.30 -1.16
CA TRP A 177 -9.92 50.33 -1.70
C TRP A 177 -8.94 49.52 -0.85
N TRP A 178 -9.00 49.66 0.48
CA TRP A 178 -8.18 48.85 1.39
C TRP A 178 -8.46 47.35 1.24
N PHE A 179 -9.74 46.98 1.09
CA PHE A 179 -10.14 45.59 0.84
C PHE A 179 -9.49 45.07 -0.44
N ILE A 180 -9.70 45.77 -1.56
CA ILE A 180 -9.20 45.36 -2.88
C ILE A 180 -7.67 45.27 -2.87
N SER A 181 -6.96 46.25 -2.30
CA SER A 181 -5.50 46.22 -2.26
C SER A 181 -4.94 45.04 -1.45
N ILE A 182 -5.51 44.77 -0.28
CA ILE A 182 -5.08 43.67 0.59
C ILE A 182 -5.42 42.32 -0.05
N SER A 183 -6.62 42.17 -0.63
CA SER A 183 -6.99 40.99 -1.41
C SER A 183 -6.05 40.76 -2.59
N MET A 184 -5.67 41.82 -3.32
CA MET A 184 -4.76 41.70 -4.45
C MET A 184 -3.38 41.22 -4.02
N ILE A 185 -2.82 41.78 -2.93
CA ILE A 185 -1.53 41.34 -2.39
C ILE A 185 -1.62 39.87 -1.94
N PHE A 186 -2.70 39.48 -1.27
CA PHE A 186 -2.94 38.10 -0.88
C PHE A 186 -2.98 37.16 -2.08
N LEU A 187 -3.73 37.49 -3.13
CA LEU A 187 -3.80 36.66 -4.34
C LEU A 187 -2.43 36.57 -5.03
N ILE A 188 -1.77 37.71 -5.27
CA ILE A 188 -0.46 37.76 -5.92
C ILE A 188 0.55 36.91 -5.14
N THR A 189 0.64 37.08 -3.83
CA THR A 189 1.58 36.32 -3.00
C THR A 189 1.27 34.83 -2.99
N SER A 190 -0.01 34.46 -2.89
CA SER A 190 -0.44 33.05 -2.90
C SER A 190 -0.08 32.35 -4.21
N PHE A 191 -0.36 32.98 -5.35
CA PHE A 191 -0.02 32.42 -6.66
C PHE A 191 1.49 32.43 -6.93
N THR A 192 2.18 33.54 -6.65
CA THR A 192 3.62 33.69 -6.90
C THR A 192 4.44 32.72 -6.05
N TYR A 193 4.06 32.52 -4.79
CA TYR A 193 4.72 31.53 -3.96
C TYR A 193 4.33 30.12 -4.37
N GLY A 194 3.06 29.87 -4.70
CA GLY A 194 2.55 28.56 -5.14
C GLY A 194 3.27 27.95 -6.36
N THR A 195 3.80 28.79 -7.26
CA THR A 195 4.60 28.31 -8.41
C THR A 195 6.01 27.85 -8.02
N LYS A 196 6.53 28.26 -6.86
CA LYS A 196 7.88 27.92 -6.40
C LYS A 196 7.87 26.65 -5.55
N ASN A 197 8.61 25.64 -5.98
CA ASN A 197 8.93 24.47 -5.16
C ASN A 197 10.25 24.72 -4.41
N PHE A 198 10.27 24.56 -3.09
CA PHE A 198 11.50 24.63 -2.30
C PHE A 198 12.33 23.35 -2.41
N LEU A 199 11.68 22.22 -2.66
CA LEU A 199 12.31 20.93 -2.81
C LEU A 199 12.07 20.39 -4.21
N ASP A 200 13.10 19.76 -4.78
CA ASP A 200 12.96 18.98 -6.00
C ASP A 200 12.28 17.65 -5.68
N TYR A 201 10.95 17.70 -5.64
CA TYR A 201 10.12 16.55 -5.32
C TYR A 201 10.29 15.42 -6.35
N LYS A 202 10.61 15.73 -7.62
CA LYS A 202 10.82 14.72 -8.67
C LYS A 202 12.08 13.91 -8.38
N LYS A 203 13.20 14.59 -8.13
CA LYS A 203 14.46 13.93 -7.77
C LYS A 203 14.31 13.06 -6.51
N ASN A 204 13.56 13.54 -5.52
CA ASN A 204 13.30 12.76 -4.30
C ASN A 204 12.41 11.54 -4.58
N ASN A 205 11.38 11.70 -5.41
CA ASN A 205 10.52 10.59 -5.81
C ASN A 205 11.33 9.53 -6.56
N ASP A 206 12.12 9.93 -7.56
CA ASP A 206 12.95 9.02 -8.34
C ASP A 206 13.94 8.26 -7.45
N LYS A 207 14.56 8.94 -6.46
CA LYS A 207 15.46 8.30 -5.50
C LYS A 207 14.76 7.20 -4.70
N ILE A 208 13.54 7.42 -4.23
CA ILE A 208 12.81 6.43 -3.41
C ILE A 208 12.24 5.31 -4.27
N LEU A 209 11.67 5.67 -5.42
CA LEU A 209 11.08 4.72 -6.35
C LEU A 209 12.14 3.80 -6.98
N SER A 210 13.36 4.31 -7.21
CA SER A 210 14.50 3.48 -7.64
C SER A 210 14.90 2.40 -6.64
N GLN A 211 14.47 2.50 -5.37
CA GLN A 211 14.72 1.49 -4.35
C GLN A 211 13.57 0.47 -4.20
N SER A 212 12.50 0.63 -4.98
CA SER A 212 11.30 -0.20 -4.95
C SER A 212 11.31 -1.21 -6.09
N ILE A 213 11.53 -2.49 -5.78
CA ILE A 213 11.55 -3.58 -6.78
C ILE A 213 10.25 -3.59 -7.61
N PRO A 214 9.04 -3.46 -7.01
CA PRO A 214 7.83 -3.44 -7.81
C PRO A 214 7.76 -2.31 -8.83
N HIS A 215 8.33 -1.14 -8.51
CA HIS A 215 8.34 0.00 -9.41
C HIS A 215 9.40 -0.15 -10.51
N VAL A 216 10.65 -0.44 -10.14
CA VAL A 216 11.79 -0.54 -11.08
C VAL A 216 11.55 -1.60 -12.16
N TYR A 217 11.00 -2.75 -11.78
CA TYR A 217 10.80 -3.87 -12.70
C TYR A 217 9.35 -4.04 -13.19
N ASN A 218 8.46 -3.09 -12.85
CA ASN A 218 7.02 -3.17 -13.14
C ASN A 218 6.44 -4.55 -12.76
N LEU A 219 6.68 -4.97 -11.51
CA LEU A 219 6.26 -6.27 -11.01
C LEU A 219 4.73 -6.35 -10.99
N GLN A 220 4.17 -7.24 -11.80
CA GLN A 220 2.75 -7.53 -11.77
C GLN A 220 2.49 -8.82 -11.02
N VAL A 221 1.86 -8.75 -9.85
CA VAL A 221 1.40 -9.93 -9.11
C VAL A 221 0.06 -10.44 -9.68
N PRO A 222 -0.18 -11.77 -9.68
CA PRO A 222 -1.46 -12.31 -10.10
C PRO A 222 -2.58 -11.95 -9.11
N LYS A 223 -3.82 -12.04 -9.58
CA LYS A 223 -5.02 -11.81 -8.77
C LYS A 223 -5.63 -13.14 -8.35
N SER A 224 -6.20 -13.20 -7.15
CA SER A 224 -6.84 -14.38 -6.57
C SER A 224 -8.09 -14.00 -5.78
N GLN A 225 -9.11 -14.85 -5.80
CA GLN A 225 -10.27 -14.72 -4.90
C GLN A 225 -10.01 -15.41 -3.57
N SER A 226 -9.31 -16.55 -3.61
CA SER A 226 -8.85 -17.26 -2.42
C SER A 226 -7.48 -16.74 -2.03
N GLN A 227 -7.44 -16.01 -0.92
CA GLN A 227 -6.22 -15.49 -0.35
C GLN A 227 -6.27 -15.61 1.16
N ARG A 228 -5.11 -15.85 1.76
CA ARG A 228 -4.91 -15.83 3.20
C ARG A 228 -4.02 -14.66 3.55
N ARG A 229 -4.39 -13.95 4.62
CA ARG A 229 -3.55 -12.90 5.19
C ARG A 229 -2.54 -13.52 6.13
N ILE A 230 -1.26 -13.16 5.99
CA ILE A 230 -0.27 -13.45 7.01
C ILE A 230 -0.55 -12.58 8.24
N THR A 231 -0.82 -13.22 9.37
CA THR A 231 -1.11 -12.51 10.64
C THR A 231 0.17 -12.05 11.34
N ARG A 232 1.25 -12.84 11.27
CA ARG A 232 2.56 -12.54 11.88
C ARG A 232 3.46 -11.79 10.91
N LYS A 233 3.21 -10.48 10.71
CA LYS A 233 3.97 -9.66 9.75
C LYS A 233 5.49 -9.65 10.00
N TRP A 234 5.91 -9.74 11.25
CA TRP A 234 7.33 -9.70 11.65
C TRP A 234 8.12 -10.96 11.27
N SER A 235 7.45 -12.08 10.98
CA SER A 235 8.10 -13.32 10.53
C SER A 235 8.10 -13.46 9.00
N VAL A 236 7.68 -12.42 8.27
CA VAL A 236 7.58 -12.45 6.81
C VAL A 236 8.87 -11.98 6.17
N ILE A 237 9.34 -12.74 5.20
CA ILE A 237 10.50 -12.38 4.39
C ILE A 237 10.09 -12.39 2.93
N ASP A 238 10.15 -11.22 2.31
CA ASP A 238 9.81 -11.10 0.90
C ASP A 238 10.98 -11.54 0.02
N MET A 239 10.65 -12.38 -0.95
CA MET A 239 11.51 -12.73 -2.06
C MET A 239 10.79 -12.34 -3.33
N TYR A 240 11.43 -11.50 -4.13
CA TYR A 240 10.88 -10.97 -5.37
C TYR A 240 11.48 -11.70 -6.55
N VAL A 241 10.64 -12.05 -7.52
CA VAL A 241 11.07 -12.67 -8.77
C VAL A 241 10.49 -11.86 -9.91
N VAL A 242 11.36 -11.16 -10.62
CA VAL A 242 10.97 -10.19 -11.65
C VAL A 242 11.60 -10.55 -12.98
N LYS A 243 10.95 -10.16 -14.07
CA LYS A 243 11.55 -10.26 -15.41
C LYS A 243 12.27 -8.94 -15.68
N ASP A 244 13.58 -8.99 -15.87
CA ASP A 244 14.35 -7.79 -16.21
C ASP A 244 14.05 -7.41 -17.66
N THR A 245 13.23 -6.38 -17.88
CA THR A 245 12.87 -5.97 -19.25
C THR A 245 14.00 -5.23 -19.95
N ALA A 246 15.05 -4.80 -19.23
CA ALA A 246 16.09 -3.92 -19.76
C ALA A 246 17.39 -4.65 -20.15
N VAL A 247 17.76 -5.72 -19.44
CA VAL A 247 19.12 -6.31 -19.57
C VAL A 247 19.13 -7.78 -20.03
N ALA A 248 18.15 -8.61 -19.65
CA ALA A 248 18.14 -10.04 -20.02
C ALA A 248 16.74 -10.66 -19.98
N SER A 249 16.46 -11.63 -20.85
CA SER A 249 15.20 -12.40 -20.80
C SER A 249 14.98 -13.19 -19.51
N ASP A 250 16.05 -13.36 -18.72
CA ASP A 250 16.10 -14.27 -17.59
C ASP A 250 15.52 -13.62 -16.33
N PRO A 251 14.78 -14.38 -15.51
CA PRO A 251 14.26 -13.86 -14.26
C PRO A 251 15.38 -13.47 -13.28
N ALA A 252 15.22 -12.32 -12.63
CA ALA A 252 16.08 -11.90 -11.52
C ALA A 252 15.38 -12.18 -10.18
N ILE A 253 16.17 -12.59 -9.18
CA ILE A 253 15.70 -12.87 -7.83
C ILE A 253 16.30 -11.83 -6.89
N PHE A 254 15.46 -11.22 -6.06
CA PHE A 254 15.88 -10.28 -5.02
C PHE A 254 15.38 -10.76 -3.67
N PHE A 255 16.26 -10.72 -2.67
CA PHE A 255 15.97 -11.18 -1.32
C PHE A 255 15.88 -9.99 -0.37
N LYS A 256 14.70 -9.74 0.23
CA LYS A 256 14.37 -8.56 1.06
C LYS A 256 14.33 -7.22 0.32
N ASP A 257 15.41 -6.84 -0.38
CA ASP A 257 15.55 -5.54 -1.03
C ASP A 257 16.24 -5.58 -2.40
N ILE A 258 16.28 -4.43 -3.08
CA ILE A 258 16.81 -4.30 -4.45
C ILE A 258 18.33 -4.47 -4.55
N ASN A 259 19.05 -4.25 -3.44
CA ASN A 259 20.51 -4.34 -3.42
C ASN A 259 20.97 -5.79 -3.23
N ASN A 260 20.12 -6.65 -2.68
CA ASN A 260 20.41 -8.07 -2.51
C ASN A 260 19.84 -8.91 -3.67
N LYS A 261 20.45 -8.76 -4.85
CA LYS A 261 20.19 -9.63 -6.00
C LYS A 261 20.93 -10.95 -5.81
N ILE A 262 20.22 -12.06 -5.90
CA ILE A 262 20.77 -13.40 -5.66
C ILE A 262 20.49 -14.35 -6.83
N TYR A 263 21.29 -15.41 -6.91
CA TYR A 263 21.08 -16.53 -7.82
C TYR A 263 20.33 -17.68 -7.13
N ILE A 264 19.72 -18.58 -7.91
CA ILE A 264 18.94 -19.72 -7.36
C ILE A 264 19.74 -20.53 -6.34
N ASN A 265 21.00 -20.84 -6.65
CA ASN A 265 21.88 -21.64 -5.79
C ASN A 265 22.27 -20.94 -4.47
N GLN A 266 22.08 -19.63 -4.36
CA GLN A 266 22.36 -18.86 -3.13
C GLN A 266 21.17 -18.85 -2.17
N ILE A 267 19.95 -19.16 -2.62
CA ILE A 267 18.72 -19.09 -1.82
C ILE A 267 18.85 -19.86 -0.50
N LYS A 268 19.41 -21.07 -0.56
CA LYS A 268 19.57 -21.91 0.63
C LYS A 268 20.45 -21.24 1.70
N ASN A 269 21.56 -20.65 1.28
CA ASN A 269 22.51 -20.01 2.18
C ASN A 269 21.93 -18.72 2.75
N GLU A 270 21.32 -17.88 1.91
CA GLU A 270 20.64 -16.64 2.33
C GLU A 270 19.52 -16.90 3.35
N ILE A 271 18.81 -18.03 3.24
CA ILE A 271 17.81 -18.43 4.22
C ILE A 271 18.45 -18.96 5.50
N ALA A 272 19.54 -19.73 5.40
CA ALA A 272 20.25 -20.24 6.57
C ALA A 272 20.87 -19.12 7.41
N ASP A 273 21.39 -18.08 6.77
CA ASP A 273 22.05 -16.92 7.40
C ASP A 273 21.10 -16.07 8.26
N LEU A 274 19.80 -16.30 8.17
CA LEU A 274 18.81 -15.61 9.00
C LEU A 274 18.77 -16.12 10.43
N GLY A 275 19.38 -17.29 10.71
CA GLY A 275 19.62 -17.78 12.07
C GLY A 275 18.35 -18.16 12.84
N PHE A 276 17.29 -18.60 12.17
CA PHE A 276 16.05 -18.96 12.86
C PHE A 276 16.11 -20.31 13.56
N THR A 277 15.66 -20.34 14.81
CA THR A 277 15.44 -21.58 15.58
C THR A 277 13.96 -22.00 15.52
N PRO A 278 13.63 -23.28 15.27
CA PRO A 278 12.28 -23.79 15.47
C PRO A 278 11.79 -23.48 16.90
N PRO A 279 10.51 -23.07 17.11
CA PRO A 279 9.37 -23.15 16.20
C PRO A 279 9.13 -21.92 15.30
N ASP A 280 9.91 -20.84 15.46
CA ASP A 280 9.67 -19.55 14.82
C ASP A 280 10.28 -19.45 13.42
N GLN A 281 9.91 -20.39 12.55
CA GLN A 281 10.34 -20.33 11.15
C GLN A 281 9.71 -19.14 10.42
N PRO A 282 10.46 -18.47 9.55
CA PRO A 282 9.95 -17.39 8.74
C PRO A 282 8.97 -17.92 7.69
N ILE A 283 8.02 -17.08 7.31
CA ILE A 283 7.17 -17.32 6.13
C ILE A 283 7.82 -16.60 4.96
N ILE A 284 8.27 -17.37 3.97
CA ILE A 284 8.81 -16.79 2.73
C ILE A 284 7.64 -16.37 1.84
N ASN A 285 7.48 -15.06 1.65
CA ASN A 285 6.46 -14.48 0.80
C ASN A 285 7.03 -14.25 -0.61
N LEU A 286 6.62 -15.10 -1.54
CA LEU A 286 7.06 -15.08 -2.93
C LEU A 286 6.23 -14.08 -3.72
N ARG A 287 6.86 -12.97 -4.10
CA ARG A 287 6.27 -11.90 -4.95
C ARG A 287 6.80 -12.06 -6.36
N ILE A 288 6.11 -12.86 -7.15
CA ILE A 288 6.56 -13.33 -8.46
C ILE A 288 5.77 -12.62 -9.56
N ASP A 289 6.47 -12.13 -10.58
CA ASP A 289 5.85 -11.50 -11.75
C ASP A 289 5.01 -12.53 -12.54
N THR A 290 3.83 -12.10 -12.97
CA THR A 290 2.88 -12.92 -13.73
C THR A 290 3.47 -13.59 -14.97
N ARG A 291 4.54 -13.05 -15.55
CA ARG A 291 5.20 -13.53 -16.78
C ARG A 291 6.24 -14.63 -16.53
N ILE A 292 6.65 -14.88 -15.28
CA ILE A 292 7.69 -15.85 -14.98
C ILE A 292 7.22 -17.28 -15.29
N PRO A 293 8.02 -18.11 -15.98
CA PRO A 293 7.71 -19.52 -16.18
C PRO A 293 7.67 -20.29 -14.86
N VAL A 294 6.67 -21.16 -14.70
CA VAL A 294 6.49 -21.93 -13.46
C VAL A 294 7.66 -22.87 -13.18
N GLY A 295 8.36 -23.38 -14.20
CA GLY A 295 9.56 -24.18 -14.02
C GLY A 295 10.62 -23.48 -13.16
N PHE A 296 10.87 -22.20 -13.45
CA PHE A 296 11.78 -21.38 -12.66
C PHE A 296 11.29 -21.19 -11.21
N VAL A 297 9.97 -20.98 -11.03
CA VAL A 297 9.35 -20.87 -9.70
C VAL A 297 9.49 -22.17 -8.91
N LYS A 298 9.33 -23.34 -9.55
CA LYS A 298 9.52 -24.65 -8.90
C LYS A 298 10.97 -24.83 -8.45
N SER A 299 11.95 -24.41 -9.24
CA SER A 299 13.37 -24.43 -8.84
C SER A 299 13.63 -23.57 -7.59
N ILE A 300 13.03 -22.38 -7.50
CA ILE A 300 13.09 -21.55 -6.29
C ILE A 300 12.47 -22.27 -5.09
N ILE A 301 11.27 -22.82 -5.25
CA ILE A 301 10.58 -23.55 -4.18
C ILE A 301 11.40 -24.77 -3.72
N LYS A 302 12.08 -25.47 -4.64
CA LYS A 302 13.00 -26.58 -4.32
C LYS A 302 14.11 -26.11 -3.39
N GLU A 303 14.78 -25.01 -3.71
CA GLU A 303 15.88 -24.47 -2.89
C GLU A 303 15.39 -23.93 -1.53
N ILE A 304 14.23 -23.28 -1.47
CA ILE A 304 13.59 -22.88 -0.20
C ILE A 304 13.32 -24.11 0.69
N ARG A 305 12.80 -25.18 0.09
CA ARG A 305 12.54 -26.45 0.81
C ARG A 305 13.86 -27.09 1.29
N LYS A 306 14.92 -27.05 0.49
CA LYS A 306 16.27 -27.53 0.87
C LYS A 306 16.86 -26.73 2.03
N ALA A 307 16.43 -25.47 2.23
CA ALA A 307 16.77 -24.65 3.39
C ALA A 307 15.97 -25.02 4.65
N GLY A 308 15.05 -25.99 4.58
CA GLY A 308 14.25 -26.43 5.73
C GLY A 308 13.01 -25.58 6.01
N ILE A 309 12.66 -24.64 5.12
CA ILE A 309 11.42 -23.88 5.21
C ILE A 309 10.28 -24.71 4.64
N TYR A 310 9.22 -24.88 5.44
CA TYR A 310 8.02 -25.61 5.03
C TYR A 310 6.82 -24.71 4.75
N ASP A 311 6.86 -23.40 5.09
CA ASP A 311 5.72 -22.51 4.91
C ASP A 311 6.07 -21.35 3.98
N ILE A 312 5.41 -21.32 2.83
CA ILE A 312 5.56 -20.25 1.86
C ILE A 312 4.20 -19.63 1.55
N GLN A 313 4.24 -18.37 1.12
CA GLN A 313 3.07 -17.71 0.57
C GLN A 313 3.35 -17.27 -0.86
N LEU A 314 2.46 -17.65 -1.77
CA LEU A 314 2.44 -17.17 -3.15
C LEU A 314 1.63 -15.88 -3.16
N SER A 315 2.30 -14.72 -3.17
CA SER A 315 1.63 -13.42 -3.04
C SER A 315 0.71 -13.14 -4.22
N THR A 316 -0.50 -12.65 -3.90
CA THR A 316 -1.53 -12.32 -4.88
C THR A 316 -2.23 -11.02 -4.49
N ALA A 317 -2.67 -10.26 -5.48
CA ALA A 317 -3.66 -9.20 -5.27
C ALA A 317 -5.07 -9.81 -5.19
N ALA A 318 -6.02 -9.05 -4.64
CA ALA A 318 -7.42 -9.46 -4.58
C ALA A 318 -8.11 -9.26 -5.95
N GLU A 319 -8.77 -10.28 -6.51
CA GLU A 319 -9.39 -10.19 -7.85
C GLU A 319 -10.49 -9.13 -7.95
N ASN A 320 -11.34 -9.02 -6.92
CA ASN A 320 -12.51 -8.14 -6.89
C ASN A 320 -12.33 -6.90 -6.00
N SER A 321 -11.09 -6.48 -5.74
CA SER A 321 -10.86 -5.27 -4.94
C SER A 321 -10.89 -4.00 -5.79
N LYS A 322 -11.39 -2.91 -5.18
CA LYS A 322 -11.26 -1.55 -5.70
C LYS A 322 -9.82 -1.03 -5.69
N TYR A 323 -8.94 -1.65 -4.90
CA TYR A 323 -7.55 -1.23 -4.77
C TYR A 323 -6.66 -1.84 -5.84
N PRO A 324 -5.60 -1.14 -6.27
CA PRO A 324 -4.67 -1.66 -7.26
C PRO A 324 -3.83 -2.82 -6.68
N PRO A 325 -3.21 -3.65 -7.54
CA PRO A 325 -2.44 -4.83 -7.10
C PRO A 325 -1.24 -4.54 -6.19
N ASP A 326 -0.71 -3.32 -6.24
CA ASP A 326 0.40 -2.82 -5.44
C ASP A 326 -0.03 -2.21 -4.10
N TYR A 327 -1.32 -2.25 -3.77
CA TYR A 327 -1.84 -1.79 -2.48
C TYR A 327 -1.07 -2.44 -1.30
N PRO A 328 -0.57 -1.66 -0.32
CA PRO A 328 0.33 -2.16 0.72
C PRO A 328 -0.17 -3.37 1.49
N ASP A 329 -1.47 -3.44 1.82
CA ASP A 329 -2.00 -4.59 2.57
C ASP A 329 -1.97 -5.89 1.76
N PHE A 330 -2.03 -5.82 0.42
CA PHE A 330 -1.96 -7.02 -0.44
C PHE A 330 -0.58 -7.67 -0.42
N ARG A 331 0.45 -6.97 0.05
CA ARG A 331 1.77 -7.58 0.30
C ARG A 331 1.65 -8.85 1.17
N TYR A 332 0.75 -8.84 2.14
CA TYR A 332 0.56 -9.94 3.08
C TYR A 332 -0.53 -10.92 2.65
N PHE A 333 -1.11 -10.75 1.45
CA PHE A 333 -2.14 -11.61 0.90
C PHE A 333 -1.54 -12.56 -0.12
N GLY A 334 -2.01 -13.81 -0.10
CA GLY A 334 -1.57 -14.81 -1.06
C GLY A 334 -2.16 -16.19 -0.82
N ILE A 335 -1.79 -17.12 -1.69
CA ILE A 335 -2.10 -18.53 -1.51
C ILE A 335 -1.00 -19.15 -0.66
N ARG A 336 -1.34 -19.52 0.58
CA ARG A 336 -0.42 -20.21 1.48
C ARG A 336 -0.21 -21.65 1.03
N LYS A 337 1.05 -22.10 0.97
CA LYS A 337 1.43 -23.44 0.56
C LYS A 337 2.41 -24.03 1.58
N VAL A 338 2.05 -25.19 2.11
CA VAL A 338 2.92 -25.97 2.99
C VAL A 338 3.73 -26.92 2.14
N LEU A 339 5.05 -26.78 2.16
CA LEU A 339 5.99 -27.62 1.44
C LEU A 339 6.25 -28.91 2.23
N PRO A 340 6.38 -30.07 1.55
CA PRO A 340 6.83 -31.29 2.20
C PRO A 340 8.27 -31.12 2.68
N ARG A 341 8.65 -31.88 3.72
CA ARG A 341 10.04 -31.90 4.20
C ARG A 341 10.97 -32.41 3.10
N TYR A 342 12.13 -31.78 2.93
CA TYR A 342 13.17 -32.27 2.04
C TYR A 342 14.05 -33.30 2.76
N PHE A 343 14.37 -34.38 2.04
CA PHE A 343 15.20 -35.48 2.51
C PHE A 343 16.35 -35.69 1.53
N PRO A 344 17.59 -35.28 1.86
CA PRO A 344 18.72 -35.40 0.94
C PRO A 344 19.03 -36.85 0.58
N GLU A 345 18.67 -37.81 1.44
CA GLU A 345 18.90 -39.24 1.15
C GLU A 345 18.02 -39.76 0.02
N ILE A 346 16.87 -39.13 -0.25
CA ILE A 346 16.05 -39.48 -1.42
C ILE A 346 16.78 -39.08 -2.70
N GLU A 347 17.31 -37.85 -2.76
CA GLU A 347 18.00 -37.35 -3.96
C GLU A 347 19.21 -38.24 -4.26
N ALA A 348 20.04 -38.55 -3.25
CA ALA A 348 21.17 -39.47 -3.39
C ALA A 348 20.77 -40.89 -3.84
N PHE A 349 19.65 -41.41 -3.32
CA PHE A 349 19.10 -42.70 -3.75
C PHE A 349 18.68 -42.68 -5.23
N LEU A 350 17.97 -41.63 -5.65
CA LEU A 350 17.49 -41.48 -7.02
C LEU A 350 18.64 -41.32 -8.01
N ASP A 351 19.64 -40.49 -7.66
CA ASP A 351 20.83 -40.29 -8.49
C ASP A 351 21.60 -41.61 -8.69
N SER A 352 21.60 -42.48 -7.68
CA SER A 352 22.20 -43.83 -7.79
C SER A 352 21.32 -44.78 -8.60
N ALA A 353 20.00 -44.75 -8.41
CA ALA A 353 19.05 -45.63 -9.08
C ALA A 353 18.98 -45.37 -10.59
N GLU A 354 19.05 -44.11 -11.01
CA GLU A 354 19.00 -43.71 -12.43
C GLU A 354 20.27 -44.08 -13.21
N GLN A 355 21.38 -44.35 -12.52
CA GLN A 355 22.61 -44.86 -13.15
C GLN A 355 22.56 -46.37 -13.43
N ILE A 356 21.61 -47.08 -12.83
CA ILE A 356 21.45 -48.52 -13.00
C ILE A 356 20.53 -48.75 -14.21
N ASP A 357 20.94 -49.63 -15.13
CA ASP A 357 20.04 -50.10 -16.18
C ASP A 357 18.93 -50.97 -15.57
N LEU A 358 17.73 -50.41 -15.54
CA LEU A 358 16.52 -51.03 -15.02
C LEU A 358 15.62 -51.57 -16.12
N SER A 359 16.10 -51.65 -17.36
CA SER A 359 15.33 -52.21 -18.48
C SER A 359 14.75 -53.59 -18.11
N GLY A 360 13.42 -53.68 -18.15
CA GLY A 360 12.67 -54.91 -17.82
C GLY A 360 12.56 -55.25 -16.32
N LYS A 361 13.06 -54.41 -15.41
CA LYS A 361 12.94 -54.61 -13.96
C LYS A 361 12.02 -53.59 -13.34
N ARG A 362 11.05 -54.04 -12.53
CA ARG A 362 10.21 -53.14 -11.72
C ARG A 362 10.84 -52.93 -10.35
N ILE A 363 11.08 -51.68 -9.99
CA ILE A 363 11.51 -51.35 -8.62
C ILE A 363 10.27 -51.30 -7.74
N ARG A 364 10.26 -52.14 -6.70
CA ARG A 364 9.27 -52.02 -5.63
C ARG A 364 9.74 -50.95 -4.66
N ILE A 365 9.08 -49.80 -4.68
CA ILE A 365 9.32 -48.72 -3.73
C ILE A 365 8.53 -49.01 -2.45
N ASN A 366 9.25 -49.20 -1.33
CA ASN A 366 8.65 -49.50 -0.04
C ASN A 366 7.80 -48.33 0.49
N ASP A 367 7.00 -48.56 1.53
CA ASP A 367 6.35 -47.46 2.24
C ASP A 367 7.40 -46.63 3.00
N SER A 368 7.35 -45.31 2.87
CA SER A 368 8.21 -44.40 3.62
C SER A 368 7.49 -43.11 3.94
N TYR A 369 7.78 -42.52 5.10
CA TYR A 369 7.31 -41.19 5.47
C TYR A 369 8.00 -40.07 4.65
N LYS A 370 9.05 -40.41 3.89
CA LYS A 370 9.85 -39.45 3.15
C LYS A 370 9.23 -39.00 1.81
N TYR A 371 8.26 -39.75 1.27
CA TYR A 371 7.48 -39.42 0.08
C TYR A 371 6.01 -39.79 0.27
N ARG A 372 5.12 -39.16 -0.48
CA ARG A 372 3.67 -39.20 -0.19
C ARG A 372 2.88 -40.22 -1.02
N ASN A 373 3.53 -40.98 -1.90
CA ASN A 373 2.86 -41.80 -2.92
C ASN A 373 1.85 -42.79 -2.33
N ASN A 374 2.19 -43.48 -1.25
CA ASN A 374 1.29 -44.47 -0.63
C ASN A 374 0.21 -43.84 0.25
N LEU A 375 0.50 -42.69 0.88
CA LEU A 375 -0.50 -41.91 1.61
C LEU A 375 -1.64 -41.45 0.68
N ILE A 376 -1.30 -41.04 -0.55
CA ILE A 376 -2.27 -40.55 -1.53
C ILE A 376 -3.23 -41.66 -2.00
N LYS A 377 -2.80 -42.92 -2.00
CA LYS A 377 -3.64 -44.07 -2.39
C LYS A 377 -4.84 -44.27 -1.47
N GLN A 378 -4.78 -43.77 -0.23
CA GLN A 378 -5.86 -43.85 0.76
C GLN A 378 -6.98 -42.83 0.51
N PHE A 379 -6.78 -41.87 -0.39
CA PHE A 379 -7.74 -40.81 -0.68
C PHE A 379 -8.44 -41.02 -2.02
N ASN A 380 -9.69 -40.56 -2.08
CA ASN A 380 -10.33 -40.31 -3.37
C ASN A 380 -9.54 -39.21 -4.07
N ARG A 381 -9.19 -39.42 -5.34
CA ARG A 381 -8.31 -38.49 -6.06
C ARG A 381 -8.84 -38.12 -7.43
N ILE A 382 -8.56 -36.89 -7.81
CA ILE A 382 -8.61 -36.41 -9.19
C ILE A 382 -7.27 -35.77 -9.53
N GLU A 383 -6.91 -35.83 -10.80
CA GLU A 383 -5.72 -35.20 -11.34
C GLU A 383 -6.11 -34.04 -12.24
N ILE A 384 -5.46 -32.90 -12.02
CA ILE A 384 -5.65 -31.69 -12.82
C ILE A 384 -4.28 -31.31 -13.37
N ALA A 385 -4.14 -31.31 -14.68
CA ALA A 385 -2.92 -30.87 -15.34
C ALA A 385 -3.16 -29.58 -16.14
N VAL A 386 -2.22 -28.64 -16.06
CA VAL A 386 -2.28 -27.36 -16.77
C VAL A 386 -1.10 -27.25 -17.72
N SER A 387 -1.42 -27.09 -19.01
CA SER A 387 -0.47 -26.73 -20.07
C SER A 387 -0.71 -25.29 -20.54
N LYS A 388 0.10 -24.81 -21.49
CA LYS A 388 -0.09 -23.47 -22.09
C LYS A 388 -1.49 -23.28 -22.67
N ASP A 389 -2.01 -24.30 -23.34
CA ASP A 389 -3.22 -24.18 -24.16
C ASP A 389 -4.47 -24.77 -23.52
N SER A 390 -4.31 -25.68 -22.54
CA SER A 390 -5.45 -26.40 -21.95
C SER A 390 -5.31 -26.65 -20.46
N ILE A 391 -6.45 -26.98 -19.86
CA ILE A 391 -6.53 -27.62 -18.55
C ILE A 391 -7.16 -28.99 -18.79
N THR A 392 -6.59 -30.04 -18.21
CA THR A 392 -7.14 -31.40 -18.28
C THR A 392 -7.51 -31.88 -16.89
N LEU A 393 -8.57 -32.69 -16.83
CA LEU A 393 -9.05 -33.38 -15.65
C LEU A 393 -9.01 -34.87 -15.92
N ASN A 394 -8.18 -35.62 -15.19
CA ASN A 394 -7.89 -37.03 -15.43
C ASN A 394 -7.57 -37.31 -16.91
N GLY A 395 -6.70 -36.49 -17.51
CA GLY A 395 -6.29 -36.58 -18.92
C GLY A 395 -7.29 -36.00 -19.94
N LYS A 396 -8.53 -35.67 -19.56
CA LYS A 396 -9.54 -35.12 -20.49
C LYS A 396 -9.57 -33.60 -20.44
N LYS A 397 -9.51 -32.93 -21.59
CA LYS A 397 -9.60 -31.46 -21.68
C LYS A 397 -10.90 -30.95 -21.07
N THR A 398 -10.82 -29.88 -20.28
CA THR A 398 -11.95 -29.22 -19.63
C THR A 398 -11.82 -27.71 -19.71
N ASP A 399 -12.96 -27.02 -19.68
CA ASP A 399 -13.01 -25.57 -19.49
C ASP A 399 -13.03 -25.19 -18.00
N LYS A 400 -12.88 -23.89 -17.73
CA LYS A 400 -12.84 -23.31 -16.38
C LYS A 400 -14.13 -23.55 -15.57
N LYS A 401 -15.31 -23.32 -16.17
CA LYS A 401 -16.60 -23.43 -15.46
C LYS A 401 -16.90 -24.88 -15.07
N LYS A 402 -16.69 -25.80 -16.01
CA LYS A 402 -16.84 -27.22 -15.79
C LYS A 402 -15.85 -27.73 -14.74
N LEU A 403 -14.62 -27.20 -14.74
CA LEU A 403 -13.62 -27.53 -13.71
C LEU A 403 -14.10 -27.10 -12.31
N GLU A 404 -14.57 -25.85 -12.15
CA GLU A 404 -15.13 -25.34 -10.90
C GLU A 404 -16.25 -26.24 -10.37
N GLU A 405 -17.21 -26.60 -11.23
CA GLU A 405 -18.33 -27.47 -10.85
C GLU A 405 -17.90 -28.87 -10.42
N ILE A 406 -16.99 -29.50 -11.16
CA ILE A 406 -16.53 -30.85 -10.84
C ILE A 406 -15.72 -30.85 -9.55
N VAL A 407 -14.80 -29.88 -9.38
CA VAL A 407 -13.99 -29.74 -8.17
C VAL A 407 -14.89 -29.52 -6.95
N TYR A 408 -15.88 -28.62 -7.03
CA TYR A 408 -16.84 -28.40 -5.96
C TYR A 408 -17.60 -29.68 -5.58
N LYS A 409 -18.18 -30.38 -6.57
CA LYS A 409 -18.94 -31.64 -6.35
C LYS A 409 -18.05 -32.74 -5.77
N PHE A 410 -16.82 -32.85 -6.26
CA PHE A 410 -15.85 -33.84 -5.80
C PHE A 410 -15.47 -33.61 -4.33
N ILE A 411 -15.08 -32.38 -3.96
CA ILE A 411 -14.74 -32.03 -2.59
C ILE A 411 -15.94 -32.30 -1.68
N LYS A 412 -17.13 -31.79 -2.06
CA LYS A 412 -18.36 -31.96 -1.26
C LYS A 412 -18.70 -33.42 -0.97
N LYS A 413 -18.51 -34.31 -1.96
CA LYS A 413 -18.83 -35.74 -1.84
C LYS A 413 -17.82 -36.51 -0.99
N TYR A 414 -16.53 -36.20 -1.11
CA TYR A 414 -15.46 -37.02 -0.54
C TYR A 414 -14.77 -36.38 0.66
N SER A 415 -15.19 -35.20 1.12
CA SER A 415 -14.59 -34.54 2.29
C SER A 415 -14.76 -35.35 3.58
N PRO A 416 -13.73 -35.43 4.46
CA PRO A 416 -12.38 -34.88 4.33
C PRO A 416 -11.41 -35.80 3.55
N GLY A 417 -11.84 -37.00 3.14
CA GLY A 417 -11.06 -38.06 2.50
C GLY A 417 -10.80 -37.90 1.00
N TYR A 418 -10.41 -36.69 0.58
CA TYR A 418 -10.07 -36.39 -0.82
C TYR A 418 -8.65 -35.83 -0.96
N VAL A 419 -8.12 -35.87 -2.19
CA VAL A 419 -6.91 -35.18 -2.61
C VAL A 419 -7.04 -34.76 -4.08
N ILE A 420 -6.52 -33.57 -4.41
CA ILE A 420 -6.43 -33.09 -5.79
C ILE A 420 -4.95 -33.08 -6.16
N ILE A 421 -4.55 -33.91 -7.11
CA ILE A 421 -3.20 -33.89 -7.66
C ILE A 421 -3.15 -32.80 -8.72
N PHE A 422 -2.30 -31.79 -8.50
CA PHE A 422 -2.15 -30.65 -9.38
C PHE A 422 -0.80 -30.72 -10.08
N ASN A 423 -0.84 -30.85 -11.40
CA ASN A 423 0.32 -30.89 -12.27
C ASN A 423 0.34 -29.65 -13.16
N SER A 424 1.52 -29.06 -13.32
CA SER A 424 1.73 -27.88 -14.16
C SER A 424 2.93 -28.08 -15.06
N ASP A 425 2.77 -27.78 -16.34
CA ASP A 425 3.88 -27.70 -17.28
C ASP A 425 4.82 -26.55 -16.87
N ASN A 426 6.12 -26.81 -16.90
CA ASN A 426 7.16 -25.86 -16.51
C ASN A 426 7.15 -24.58 -17.38
N ASN A 427 6.61 -24.66 -18.59
CA ASN A 427 6.59 -23.56 -19.53
C ASN A 427 5.37 -22.64 -19.42
N ILE A 428 4.40 -22.93 -18.54
CA ILE A 428 3.25 -22.03 -18.34
C ILE A 428 3.68 -20.79 -17.55
N SER A 429 2.96 -19.68 -17.74
CA SER A 429 3.17 -18.48 -16.96
C SER A 429 2.67 -18.64 -15.53
N TYR A 430 3.33 -17.97 -14.59
CA TYR A 430 2.94 -17.94 -13.19
C TYR A 430 1.50 -17.45 -12.99
N ARG A 431 1.03 -16.51 -13.83
CA ARG A 431 -0.39 -16.09 -13.85
C ARG A 431 -1.34 -17.27 -14.06
N ARG A 432 -1.08 -18.13 -15.06
CA ARG A 432 -1.95 -19.25 -15.38
C ARG A 432 -1.98 -20.29 -14.26
N TYR A 433 -0.83 -20.52 -13.65
CA TYR A 433 -0.67 -21.38 -12.48
C TYR A 433 -1.49 -20.89 -11.28
N ILE A 434 -1.34 -19.62 -10.89
CA ILE A 434 -2.11 -19.04 -9.78
C ILE A 434 -3.60 -19.01 -10.07
N ASN A 435 -4.01 -18.65 -11.29
CA ASN A 435 -5.43 -18.66 -11.66
C ASN A 435 -6.06 -20.06 -11.53
N THR A 436 -5.28 -21.12 -11.78
CA THR A 436 -5.79 -22.50 -11.60
C THR A 436 -5.80 -22.89 -10.12
N LEU A 437 -4.75 -22.57 -9.36
CA LEU A 437 -4.77 -22.77 -7.90
C LEU A 437 -5.93 -22.04 -7.23
N ASP A 438 -6.22 -20.81 -7.64
CA ASP A 438 -7.35 -20.03 -7.13
C ASP A 438 -8.69 -20.73 -7.37
N ILE A 439 -8.90 -21.32 -8.55
CA ILE A 439 -10.09 -22.15 -8.82
C ILE A 439 -10.21 -23.28 -7.78
N LEU A 440 -9.11 -23.99 -7.52
CA LEU A 440 -9.14 -25.13 -6.59
C LEU A 440 -9.38 -24.69 -5.15
N HIS A 441 -8.70 -23.64 -4.71
CA HIS A 441 -8.82 -23.10 -3.36
C HIS A 441 -10.19 -22.44 -3.12
N SER A 442 -10.70 -21.66 -4.08
CA SER A 442 -12.00 -20.98 -3.97
C SER A 442 -13.17 -21.95 -3.81
N GLN A 443 -13.11 -23.15 -4.39
CA GLN A 443 -14.16 -24.16 -4.16
C GLN A 443 -14.15 -24.70 -2.73
N VAL A 444 -12.98 -24.84 -2.10
CA VAL A 444 -12.88 -25.20 -0.68
C VAL A 444 -13.42 -24.07 0.19
N ASP A 445 -13.04 -22.83 -0.10
CA ASP A 445 -13.51 -21.65 0.66
C ASP A 445 -15.02 -21.44 0.51
N ARG A 446 -15.58 -21.70 -0.68
CA ARG A 446 -17.03 -21.72 -0.92
C ARG A 446 -17.75 -22.72 -0.02
N LEU A 447 -17.29 -23.97 0.05
CA LEU A 447 -17.89 -25.00 0.91
C LEU A 447 -17.78 -24.64 2.39
N ARG A 448 -16.66 -24.05 2.81
CA ARG A 448 -16.47 -23.55 4.19
C ARG A 448 -17.44 -22.41 4.51
N ASN A 449 -17.61 -21.46 3.58
CA ASN A 449 -18.56 -20.36 3.73
C ASN A 449 -20.01 -20.86 3.79
N GLU A 450 -20.42 -21.76 2.89
CA GLU A 450 -21.75 -22.38 2.91
C GLU A 450 -22.02 -23.06 4.25
N ARG A 451 -21.05 -23.84 4.77
CA ARG A 451 -21.18 -24.51 6.07
C ARG A 451 -21.25 -23.51 7.24
N SER A 452 -20.39 -22.49 7.23
CA SER A 452 -20.34 -21.46 8.27
C SER A 452 -21.63 -20.63 8.32
N LEU A 453 -22.19 -20.29 7.16
CA LEU A 453 -23.45 -19.56 7.08
C LEU A 453 -24.61 -20.39 7.62
N VAL A 454 -24.68 -21.68 7.28
CA VAL A 454 -25.72 -22.60 7.78
C VAL A 454 -25.62 -22.80 9.29
N GLN A 455 -24.41 -22.95 9.84
CA GLN A 455 -24.23 -23.21 11.27
C GLN A 455 -24.34 -21.95 12.14
N ASN A 456 -23.78 -20.83 11.67
CA ASN A 456 -23.51 -19.67 12.51
C ASN A 456 -24.04 -18.34 11.96
N GLY A 457 -24.70 -18.34 10.78
CA GLY A 457 -25.23 -17.13 10.16
C GLY A 457 -24.18 -16.11 9.68
N ARG A 458 -22.90 -16.50 9.61
CA ARG A 458 -21.78 -15.62 9.20
C ARG A 458 -20.80 -16.34 8.28
N THR A 459 -20.04 -15.58 7.49
CA THR A 459 -19.01 -16.11 6.58
C THR A 459 -17.84 -16.71 7.37
N TYR A 460 -17.15 -17.68 6.77
CA TYR A 460 -16.06 -18.42 7.39
C TYR A 460 -14.90 -17.51 7.82
N GLU A 461 -14.57 -16.50 7.02
CA GLU A 461 -13.47 -15.57 7.29
C GLU A 461 -13.73 -14.60 8.45
N SER A 462 -14.99 -14.41 8.85
CA SER A 462 -15.33 -13.53 9.97
C SER A 462 -14.99 -14.14 11.34
N TRP A 463 -14.74 -15.45 11.39
CA TRP A 463 -14.39 -16.17 12.62
C TRP A 463 -12.88 -16.21 12.78
N ASN A 464 -12.37 -15.54 13.81
CA ASN A 464 -10.96 -15.63 14.15
C ASN A 464 -10.78 -16.59 15.33
N MET A 465 -10.07 -17.71 15.08
CA MET A 465 -9.60 -18.65 16.12
C MET A 465 -10.67 -19.26 17.05
N SER A 466 -11.89 -19.51 16.55
CA SER A 466 -12.91 -20.26 17.32
C SER A 466 -12.80 -21.77 17.07
N ASN A 467 -13.37 -22.59 17.98
CA ASN A 467 -13.41 -24.04 17.80
C ASN A 467 -14.20 -24.43 16.53
N GLU A 468 -15.26 -23.69 16.21
CA GLU A 468 -16.08 -23.88 15.01
C GLU A 468 -15.26 -23.66 13.74
N PHE A 469 -14.38 -22.65 13.74
CA PHE A 469 -13.48 -22.39 12.61
C PHE A 469 -12.60 -23.60 12.30
N GLU A 470 -12.00 -24.21 13.33
CA GLU A 470 -11.16 -25.41 13.16
C GLU A 470 -11.99 -26.65 12.80
N LEU A 471 -13.23 -26.79 13.29
CA LEU A 471 -14.13 -27.88 12.89
C LEU A 471 -14.47 -27.81 11.39
N ILE A 472 -14.87 -26.64 10.89
CA ILE A 472 -15.19 -26.43 9.46
C ILE A 472 -13.93 -26.64 8.61
N LYS A 473 -12.78 -26.17 9.07
CA LYS A 473 -11.48 -26.37 8.39
C LYS A 473 -11.09 -27.84 8.29
N ARG A 474 -11.33 -28.62 9.35
CA ARG A 474 -11.09 -30.07 9.38
C ARG A 474 -12.08 -30.84 8.51
N GLN A 475 -13.33 -30.38 8.44
CA GLN A 475 -14.34 -30.97 7.56
C GLN A 475 -13.99 -30.76 6.09
N TYR A 476 -13.57 -29.55 5.71
CA TYR A 476 -13.16 -29.20 4.35
C TYR A 476 -11.69 -28.73 4.34
N PRO A 477 -10.71 -29.65 4.49
CA PRO A 477 -9.30 -29.29 4.47
C PRO A 477 -8.88 -28.92 3.04
N ILE A 478 -7.87 -28.07 2.88
CA ILE A 478 -7.26 -27.84 1.56
C ILE A 478 -6.25 -28.96 1.33
N ARG A 479 -6.50 -29.84 0.35
CA ARG A 479 -5.66 -31.00 0.02
C ARG A 479 -5.31 -31.01 -1.46
N ILE A 480 -4.61 -29.97 -1.87
CA ILE A 480 -4.06 -29.82 -3.22
C ILE A 480 -2.59 -30.21 -3.14
N LEU A 481 -2.23 -31.25 -3.88
CA LEU A 481 -0.90 -31.84 -3.86
C LEU A 481 -0.21 -31.59 -5.19
N GLU A 482 0.95 -30.98 -5.12
CA GLU A 482 1.92 -30.96 -6.22
C GLU A 482 3.04 -31.92 -5.87
N TRP A 483 3.39 -32.78 -6.81
CA TRP A 483 4.54 -33.66 -6.66
C TRP A 483 5.83 -32.85 -6.62
N THR A 484 6.74 -33.24 -5.75
CA THR A 484 8.11 -32.72 -5.80
C THR A 484 8.87 -33.40 -6.93
N GLU A 485 9.97 -32.80 -7.36
CA GLU A 485 10.83 -33.40 -8.40
C GLU A 485 11.30 -34.81 -8.00
N GLU A 486 11.63 -35.00 -6.73
CA GLU A 486 12.02 -36.33 -6.22
C GLU A 486 10.84 -37.32 -6.26
N GLU A 487 9.63 -36.89 -5.88
CA GLU A 487 8.45 -37.75 -5.94
C GLU A 487 8.05 -38.08 -7.39
N GLN A 488 8.29 -37.17 -8.33
CA GLN A 488 8.10 -37.43 -9.77
C GLN A 488 9.08 -38.50 -10.25
N ARG A 489 10.38 -38.32 -10.00
CA ARG A 489 11.43 -39.32 -10.31
C ARG A 489 11.13 -40.69 -9.68
N ILE A 490 10.63 -40.71 -8.44
CA ILE A 490 10.17 -41.93 -7.76
C ILE A 490 9.01 -42.60 -8.51
N ASN A 491 8.02 -41.84 -8.98
CA ASN A 491 6.90 -42.39 -9.75
C ASN A 491 7.39 -42.93 -11.10
N ASP A 492 8.26 -42.20 -11.79
CA ASP A 492 8.80 -42.60 -13.09
C ASP A 492 9.64 -43.89 -13.00
N LEU A 493 10.34 -44.12 -11.88
CA LEU A 493 11.06 -45.37 -11.60
C LEU A 493 10.15 -46.55 -11.21
N ALA A 494 8.92 -46.28 -10.78
CA ALA A 494 7.98 -47.30 -10.32
C ALA A 494 7.03 -47.79 -11.44
N GLU A 495 6.83 -47.00 -12.48
CA GLU A 495 6.09 -47.35 -13.71
C GLU A 495 6.92 -48.26 -14.62
#